data_AF-A0A7S0ENR7-F1
#
_entry.id   AF-A0A7S0ENR7-F1
#
_cell.length_a   1.000
_cell.length_b   1.000
_cell.length_c   1.000
_cell.angle_alpha   90.00
_cell.angle_beta   90.00
_cell.angle_gamma   90.00
#
_symmetry.space_group_name_H-M   'P 1'
#
loop_
_entity.id
_entity.type
_entity.pdbx_description
1 polymer ?
#
loop_
_entity_poly.entity_id
_entity_poly.type
_entity_poly.pdbx_seq_one_letter_code
_entity_poly.pdbx_strand_id
1 'polypeptide(L)'
;PMLVTKPLVTPPKGSRPIVGPVELGYASFVLSHEANYALPRLRLTAHKQPMTDEGVVRGLAVIGEVLERKQPFTILWDVRSCSLPSRQQLRISTEWARTHKPELDTYLAGIGILQSSRLVRTVANLVLRITKPP
;
A
#
# COMPACT_ATOMS: atom_id res chain seq x y z
N PRO A 1 -14.70 0.94 31.55
CA PRO A 1 -14.16 2.03 30.71
C PRO A 1 -13.76 1.49 29.32
N MET A 2 -14.64 1.67 28.33
CA MET A 2 -14.36 1.28 26.95
C MET A 2 -13.26 2.19 26.39
N LEU A 3 -12.10 1.60 26.08
CA LEU A 3 -11.03 2.27 25.37
C LEU A 3 -11.55 2.59 23.96
N VAL A 4 -11.93 3.85 23.76
CA VAL A 4 -12.19 4.42 22.44
C VAL A 4 -10.87 4.34 21.68
N THR A 5 -10.73 3.33 20.83
CA THR A 5 -9.65 3.21 19.85
C THR A 5 -9.73 4.44 18.96
N LYS A 6 -8.81 5.40 19.16
CA LYS A 6 -8.57 6.48 18.21
C LYS A 6 -8.45 5.86 16.80
N PRO A 7 -9.07 6.44 15.76
CA PRO A 7 -8.74 6.04 14.40
C PRO A 7 -7.25 6.32 14.20
N LEU A 8 -6.46 5.27 13.95
CA LEU A 8 -5.02 5.36 13.67
C LEU A 8 -4.74 6.07 12.35
N VAL A 9 -5.78 6.30 11.55
CA VAL A 9 -5.70 7.00 10.27
C VAL A 9 -6.67 8.18 10.29
N THR A 10 -6.13 9.38 10.48
CA THR A 10 -6.87 10.60 10.14
C THR A 10 -6.70 10.80 8.62
N PRO A 11 -7.79 10.80 7.83
CA PRO A 11 -7.70 11.16 6.43
C PRO A 11 -7.05 12.56 6.30
N PRO A 12 -6.24 12.82 5.26
CA PRO A 12 -5.79 14.19 4.96
C PRO A 12 -6.97 15.17 5.00
N LYS A 13 -6.80 16.34 5.62
CA LYS A 13 -7.87 17.36 5.69
C LYS A 13 -8.43 17.65 4.29
N GLY A 14 -9.73 17.47 4.10
CA GLY A 14 -10.43 17.68 2.83
C GLY A 14 -10.51 16.47 1.89
N SER A 15 -9.96 15.32 2.28
CA SER A 15 -10.08 14.08 1.52
C SER A 15 -11.27 13.24 2.01
N ARG A 16 -12.11 12.76 1.09
CA ARG A 16 -13.13 11.73 1.39
C ARG A 16 -12.57 10.37 0.98
N PRO A 17 -12.55 9.36 1.87
CA PRO A 17 -12.09 8.03 1.51
C PRO A 17 -13.04 7.41 0.47
N ILE A 18 -12.45 6.82 -0.57
CA ILE A 18 -13.13 6.07 -1.63
C ILE A 18 -13.10 4.57 -1.29
N VAL A 19 -11.99 4.09 -0.73
CA VAL A 19 -11.82 2.73 -0.16
C VAL A 19 -11.09 2.85 1.18
N GLY A 20 -11.52 2.08 2.16
CA GLY A 20 -10.95 2.06 3.51
C GLY A 20 -11.48 3.16 4.44
N PRO A 21 -10.89 3.33 5.63
CA PRO A 21 -9.64 2.70 6.08
C PRO A 21 -9.75 1.18 6.28
N VAL A 22 -8.77 0.45 5.76
CA VAL A 22 -8.57 -1.00 6.02
C VAL A 22 -7.35 -1.17 6.90
N GLU A 23 -7.53 -1.76 8.09
CA GLU A 23 -6.48 -2.01 9.07
C GLU A 23 -6.03 -3.47 9.05
N LEU A 24 -4.71 -3.69 8.91
CA LEU A 24 -4.09 -5.02 8.79
C LEU A 24 -3.05 -5.31 9.90
N GLY A 25 -3.01 -4.48 10.95
CA GLY A 25 -2.03 -4.58 12.04
C GLY A 25 -0.65 -4.03 11.65
N TYR A 26 -0.01 -4.61 10.64
CA TYR A 26 1.29 -4.15 10.13
C TYR A 26 1.20 -2.90 9.26
N ALA A 27 0.02 -2.61 8.71
CA ALA A 27 -0.23 -1.44 7.88
C ALA A 27 -1.72 -1.09 7.83
N SER A 28 -2.00 0.13 7.39
CA SER A 28 -3.34 0.61 7.05
C SER A 28 -3.38 1.06 5.59
N PHE A 29 -4.49 0.82 4.89
CA PHE A 29 -4.74 1.31 3.54
C PHE A 29 -5.90 2.30 3.50
N VAL A 30 -5.73 3.39 2.76
CA VAL A 30 -6.81 4.33 2.41
C VAL A 30 -6.64 4.78 0.97
N LEU A 31 -7.68 4.57 0.15
CA LEU A 31 -7.80 5.24 -1.14
C LEU A 31 -8.58 6.53 -0.94
N SER A 32 -8.02 7.65 -1.36
CA SER A 32 -8.72 8.93 -1.28
C SER A 32 -8.37 9.82 -2.47
N HIS A 33 -9.24 10.78 -2.76
CA HIS A 33 -8.93 11.88 -3.67
C HIS A 33 -8.64 13.12 -2.84
N GLU A 34 -7.39 13.57 -2.83
CA GLU A 34 -6.99 14.82 -2.16
C GLU A 34 -7.07 15.97 -3.17
N ALA A 35 -7.56 17.14 -2.76
CA ALA A 35 -7.88 18.26 -3.66
C ALA A 35 -6.71 18.73 -4.55
N ASN A 36 -5.46 18.52 -4.10
CA ASN A 36 -4.26 18.95 -4.80
C ASN A 36 -3.68 17.90 -5.76
N TYR A 37 -4.33 16.75 -5.93
CA TYR A 37 -3.85 15.68 -6.82
C TYR A 37 -4.87 15.38 -7.93
N ALA A 38 -4.36 15.25 -9.16
CA ALA A 38 -5.17 14.93 -10.33
C ALA A 38 -5.76 13.50 -10.27
N LEU A 39 -5.07 12.57 -9.60
CA LEU A 39 -5.48 11.17 -9.49
C LEU A 39 -5.75 10.77 -8.03
N PRO A 40 -6.68 9.82 -7.80
CA PRO A 40 -6.82 9.15 -6.51
C PRO A 40 -5.49 8.54 -6.06
N ARG A 41 -5.26 8.54 -4.75
CA ARG A 41 -4.05 7.97 -4.14
C ARG A 41 -4.42 6.91 -3.13
N LEU A 42 -3.95 5.69 -3.37
CA LEU A 42 -3.93 4.63 -2.38
C LEU A 42 -2.71 4.85 -1.49
N ARG A 43 -2.94 5.19 -0.22
CA ARG A 43 -1.88 5.33 0.77
C ARG A 43 -1.83 4.07 1.63
N LEU A 44 -0.68 3.42 1.64
CA LEU A 44 -0.30 2.48 2.68
C LEU A 44 0.47 3.24 3.76
N THR A 45 0.11 3.06 5.03
CA THR A 45 0.91 3.51 6.16
C THR A 45 1.33 2.30 6.98
N ALA A 46 2.63 2.03 7.02
CA ALA A 46 3.18 0.93 7.79
C ALA A 46 3.22 1.28 9.28
N HIS A 47 2.95 0.27 10.10
CA HIS A 47 2.98 0.33 11.55
C HIS A 47 4.13 -0.55 12.05
N LYS A 48 4.65 -0.24 13.25
CA LYS A 48 5.74 -1.00 13.88
C LYS A 48 5.23 -2.31 14.48
N GLN A 49 4.67 -3.17 13.63
CA GLN A 49 4.22 -4.52 13.96
C GLN A 49 4.79 -5.53 12.95
N PRO A 50 4.96 -6.80 13.33
CA PRO A 50 5.39 -7.84 12.41
C PRO A 50 4.41 -8.00 11.24
N MET A 51 4.96 -8.15 10.04
CA MET A 51 4.18 -8.51 8.86
C MET A 51 3.86 -10.00 8.90
N THR A 52 2.59 -10.35 8.74
CA THR A 52 2.14 -11.74 8.61
C THR A 52 1.80 -12.03 7.15
N ASP A 53 1.88 -13.30 6.75
CA ASP A 53 1.55 -13.71 5.37
C ASP A 53 0.08 -13.41 5.04
N GLU A 54 -0.82 -13.68 5.99
CA GLU A 54 -2.24 -13.31 5.88
C GLU A 54 -2.41 -11.80 5.71
N GLY A 55 -1.68 -11.00 6.50
CA GLY A 55 -1.68 -9.55 6.36
C GLY A 55 -1.27 -9.11 4.96
N VAL A 56 -0.21 -9.69 4.41
CA VAL A 56 0.24 -9.41 3.03
C VAL A 56 -0.85 -9.75 2.02
N VAL A 57 -1.44 -10.95 2.10
CA VAL A 57 -2.52 -11.37 1.19
C VAL A 57 -3.71 -10.42 1.27
N ARG A 58 -4.13 -10.02 2.47
CA ARG A 58 -5.20 -9.05 2.67
C ARG A 58 -4.84 -7.66 2.12
N GLY A 59 -3.59 -7.22 2.26
CA GLY A 59 -3.12 -5.96 1.68
C GLY A 59 -3.14 -5.98 0.15
N LEU A 60 -2.76 -7.10 -0.46
CA LEU A 60 -2.84 -7.28 -1.91
C LEU A 60 -4.30 -7.32 -2.40
N ALA A 61 -5.21 -7.90 -1.62
CA ALA A 61 -6.65 -7.88 -1.93
C ALA A 61 -7.20 -6.44 -1.99
N VAL A 62 -6.79 -5.55 -1.08
CA VAL A 62 -7.16 -4.13 -1.15
C VAL A 62 -6.67 -3.49 -2.46
N ILE A 63 -5.47 -3.81 -2.92
CA ILE A 63 -4.97 -3.28 -4.21
C ILE A 63 -5.81 -3.86 -5.36
N GLY A 64 -6.19 -5.14 -5.28
CA GLY A 64 -7.13 -5.78 -6.22
C GLY A 64 -8.46 -5.03 -6.31
N GLU A 65 -9.08 -4.72 -5.17
CA GLU A 65 -10.33 -3.93 -5.13
C GLU A 65 -10.17 -2.54 -5.77
N VAL A 66 -9.00 -1.91 -5.64
CA VAL A 66 -8.71 -0.64 -6.34
C VAL A 66 -8.62 -0.84 -7.85
N LEU A 67 -7.97 -1.93 -8.31
CA LEU A 67 -7.83 -2.25 -9.73
C LEU A 67 -9.18 -2.57 -10.40
N GLU A 68 -10.10 -3.22 -9.68
CA GLU A 68 -11.45 -3.53 -10.17
C GLU A 68 -12.25 -2.28 -10.56
N ARG A 69 -11.88 -1.11 -10.03
CA ARG A 69 -12.49 0.18 -10.38
C ARG A 69 -12.13 0.64 -11.80
N LYS A 70 -11.13 0.03 -12.44
CA LYS A 70 -10.67 0.35 -13.82
C LYS A 70 -10.41 1.83 -14.05
N GLN A 71 -9.85 2.50 -13.03
CA GLN A 71 -9.55 3.92 -13.04
C GLN A 71 -8.07 4.14 -12.69
N PRO A 72 -7.39 5.10 -13.35
CA PRO A 72 -6.02 5.44 -13.00
C PRO A 72 -5.88 5.92 -11.55
N PHE A 73 -4.83 5.48 -10.88
CA PHE A 73 -4.52 5.86 -9.49
C PHE A 73 -3.00 5.88 -9.24
N THR A 74 -2.61 6.45 -8.10
CA THR A 74 -1.23 6.40 -7.61
C THR A 74 -1.16 5.63 -6.29
N ILE A 75 -0.01 5.02 -5.99
CA ILE A 75 0.24 4.42 -4.68
C ILE A 75 1.31 5.21 -3.94
N LEU A 76 1.07 5.51 -2.67
CA LEU A 76 2.07 6.00 -1.73
C LEU A 76 2.33 4.95 -0.65
N TRP A 77 3.52 4.40 -0.64
CA TRP A 77 4.00 3.49 0.41
C TRP A 77 4.73 4.29 1.49
N ASP A 78 4.06 4.60 2.60
CA ASP A 78 4.73 5.11 3.80
C ASP A 78 5.25 3.95 4.64
N VAL A 79 6.52 3.59 4.41
CA VAL A 79 7.18 2.42 5.02
C VAL A 79 8.20 2.83 6.08
N ARG A 80 8.12 4.06 6.60
CA ARG A 80 9.07 4.58 7.62
C ARG A 80 9.07 3.78 8.92
N SER A 81 7.97 3.12 9.24
CA SER A 81 7.80 2.27 10.43
C SER A 81 7.68 0.77 10.09
N CYS A 82 8.00 0.38 8.86
CA CYS A 82 7.76 -0.98 8.38
C CYS A 82 8.76 -1.99 8.95
N SER A 83 8.25 -3.15 9.38
CA SER A 83 9.07 -4.34 9.62
C SER A 83 9.53 -4.94 8.29
N LEU A 84 10.73 -5.54 8.25
CA LEU A 84 11.21 -6.16 7.02
C LEU A 84 10.37 -7.40 6.68
N PRO A 85 10.02 -7.60 5.40
CA PRO A 85 9.30 -8.78 4.98
C PRO A 85 10.21 -10.02 5.01
N SER A 86 9.59 -11.18 5.23
CA SER A 86 10.24 -12.47 5.02
C SER A 86 10.42 -12.77 3.52
N ARG A 87 11.25 -13.77 3.17
CA ARG A 87 11.37 -14.23 1.78
C ARG A 87 10.04 -14.74 1.22
N GLN A 88 9.22 -15.38 2.05
CA GLN A 88 7.90 -15.86 1.66
C GLN A 88 6.95 -14.70 1.34
N GLN A 89 6.96 -13.64 2.14
CA GLN A 89 6.14 -12.44 1.92
C GLN A 89 6.56 -11.68 0.66
N LEU A 90 7.86 -11.61 0.39
CA LEU A 90 8.37 -11.08 -0.89
C LEU A 90 7.90 -11.94 -2.07
N ARG A 91 7.93 -13.27 -1.94
CA ARG A 91 7.45 -14.19 -2.99
C ARG A 91 5.97 -13.97 -3.27
N ILE A 92 5.12 -13.98 -2.23
CA ILE A 92 3.67 -13.73 -2.35
C ILE A 92 3.40 -12.40 -3.07
N SER A 93 4.06 -11.32 -2.63
CA SER A 93 3.84 -9.98 -3.20
C SER A 93 4.30 -9.88 -4.65
N THR A 94 5.44 -10.49 -4.99
CA THR A 94 6.01 -10.41 -6.35
C THR A 94 5.30 -11.34 -7.33
N GLU A 95 4.85 -12.52 -6.90
CA GLU A 95 4.01 -13.41 -7.70
C GLU A 95 2.66 -12.74 -8.00
N TRP A 96 2.00 -12.16 -7.00
CA TRP A 96 0.75 -11.44 -7.19
C TRP A 96 0.89 -10.29 -8.19
N ALA A 97 1.94 -9.48 -8.05
CA ALA A 97 2.19 -8.35 -8.95
C ALA A 97 2.47 -8.78 -10.40
N ARG A 98 3.07 -9.96 -10.61
CA ARG A 98 3.26 -10.52 -11.95
C ARG A 98 1.95 -10.95 -12.58
N THR A 99 1.07 -11.59 -11.81
CA THR A 99 -0.25 -12.03 -12.29
C THR A 99 -1.15 -10.85 -12.67
N HIS A 100 -1.05 -9.73 -11.94
CA HIS A 100 -1.85 -8.52 -12.18
C HIS A 100 -1.10 -7.46 -13.01
N LYS A 101 0.05 -7.81 -13.62
CA LYS A 101 0.91 -6.87 -14.35
C LYS A 101 0.17 -6.07 -15.42
N PRO A 102 -0.72 -6.64 -16.26
CA PRO A 102 -1.42 -5.86 -17.28
C PRO A 102 -2.32 -4.76 -16.69
N GLU A 103 -3.02 -5.05 -15.60
CA GLU A 103 -3.91 -4.08 -14.94
C GLU A 103 -3.11 -3.02 -14.22
N LEU A 104 -2.03 -3.42 -13.54
CA LEU A 104 -1.08 -2.48 -12.95
C LEU A 104 -0.49 -1.56 -14.03
N ASP A 105 -0.08 -2.08 -15.17
CA ASP A 105 0.47 -1.26 -16.26
C ASP A 105 -0.54 -0.30 -16.87
N THR A 106 -1.82 -0.66 -16.83
CA THR A 106 -2.90 0.16 -17.39
C THR A 106 -3.33 1.27 -16.42
N TYR A 107 -3.45 0.96 -15.13
CA TYR A 107 -4.12 1.83 -14.16
C TYR A 107 -3.19 2.44 -13.10
N LEU A 108 -2.03 1.83 -12.82
CA LEU A 108 -1.08 2.40 -11.87
C LEU A 108 -0.25 3.48 -12.56
N ALA A 109 -0.58 4.74 -12.30
CA ALA A 109 0.09 5.89 -12.92
C ALA A 109 1.40 6.28 -12.22
N GLY A 110 1.69 5.72 -11.05
CA GLY A 110 2.96 5.96 -10.37
C GLY A 110 2.99 5.51 -8.91
N ILE A 111 4.22 5.37 -8.41
CA ILE A 111 4.51 4.91 -7.04
C ILE A 111 5.41 5.93 -6.33
N GLY A 112 4.95 6.42 -5.18
CA GLY A 112 5.79 7.11 -4.20
C GLY A 112 6.17 6.17 -3.06
N ILE A 113 7.40 6.26 -2.56
CA ILE A 113 7.85 5.49 -1.38
C ILE A 113 8.49 6.44 -0.37
N LEU A 114 7.88 6.58 0.80
CA LEU A 114 8.45 7.30 1.94
C LEU A 114 9.15 6.30 2.86
N GLN A 115 10.44 6.53 3.11
CA GLN A 115 11.28 5.62 3.86
C GLN A 115 12.35 6.38 4.66
N SER A 116 12.75 5.80 5.78
CA SER A 116 13.74 6.36 6.71
C SER A 116 15.03 5.55 6.78
N SER A 117 15.02 4.29 6.34
CA SER A 117 16.12 3.33 6.50
C SER A 117 16.74 2.92 5.16
N ARG A 118 18.08 2.80 5.13
CA ARG A 118 18.83 2.25 3.98
C ARG A 118 18.46 0.79 3.71
N LEU A 119 18.14 0.01 4.75
CA LEU A 119 17.79 -1.39 4.60
C LEU A 119 16.42 -1.55 3.94
N VAL A 120 15.43 -0.75 4.36
CA VAL A 120 14.11 -0.69 3.71
C VAL A 120 14.25 -0.24 2.25
N ARG A 121 15.15 0.71 1.96
CA ARG A 121 15.47 1.13 0.59
C ARG A 121 15.97 -0.01 -0.29
N THR A 122 16.88 -0.83 0.22
CA THR A 122 17.38 -1.99 -0.52
C THR A 122 16.26 -2.97 -0.85
N VAL A 123 15.38 -3.26 0.12
CA VAL A 123 14.25 -4.17 -0.09
C VAL A 123 13.23 -3.58 -1.08
N ALA A 124 12.86 -2.31 -0.93
CA ALA A 124 11.96 -1.63 -1.85
C ALA A 124 12.50 -1.64 -3.29
N ASN A 125 13.79 -1.33 -3.47
CA ASN A 125 14.43 -1.38 -4.79
C ASN A 125 14.48 -2.80 -5.37
N LEU A 126 14.67 -3.83 -4.54
CA LEU A 126 14.60 -5.22 -5.00
C LEU A 126 13.19 -5.53 -5.52
N VAL A 127 12.15 -5.16 -4.78
CA VAL A 127 10.76 -5.37 -5.20
C VAL A 127 10.49 -4.63 -6.51
N LEU A 128 10.85 -3.34 -6.61
CA LEU A 128 10.65 -2.55 -7.83
C LEU A 128 11.37 -3.14 -9.05
N ARG A 129 12.58 -3.68 -8.88
CA ARG A 129 13.33 -4.34 -9.96
C ARG A 129 12.64 -5.62 -10.45
N ILE A 130 11.98 -6.34 -9.53
CA ILE A 130 11.26 -7.57 -9.85
C ILE A 130 9.91 -7.27 -10.50
N THR A 131 9.17 -6.32 -9.95
CA THR A 131 7.80 -6.02 -10.38
C THR A 131 7.76 -5.08 -11.58
N LYS A 132 8.80 -4.26 -11.80
CA LYS A 132 8.92 -3.29 -12.91
C LYS A 132 7.61 -2.53 -13.15
N PRO A 133 7.09 -1.83 -12.12
CA PRO A 133 5.89 -1.02 -12.28
C PRO A 133 6.15 0.13 -13.26
N PRO A 134 5.09 0.71 -13.85
CA PRO A 134 5.18 1.88 -14.73
C PRO A 134 5.94 3.06 -14.09
#